data_AF-A0A1G6ZJB7-F1
#
_entry.id   AF-A0A1G6ZJB7-F1
#
_cell.length_a   1.000
_cell.length_b   1.000
_cell.length_c   1.000
_cell.angle_alpha   90.00
_cell.angle_beta   90.00
_cell.angle_gamma   90.00
#
_symmetry.space_group_name_H-M   'P 1'
#
loop_
_entity.id
_entity.type
_entity.pdbx_description
1 polymer ?
#
loop_
_entity_poly.entity_id
_entity_poly.type
_entity_poly.pdbx_seq_one_letter_code
_entity_poly.pdbx_strand_id
1 'polypeptide(L)'
;MATQEDKRIQWKNLRFKPEEYQLLEKQFKKTNFRKLSEYMRSVLLDKPVTVNYRDKAMDDVLEEMILLRQELNAIGNNLNQAMRSINSAHGNADTRLWMNLLSVINTKLEPAINQIKERMNQYADIWSQKLRAAKA
;
A
#
# COMPACT_ATOMS: atom_id res chain seq x y z
N MET A 1 -36.81 11.78 20.72
CA MET A 1 -35.68 11.51 21.63
C MET A 1 -34.83 12.77 21.67
N ALA A 2 -34.70 13.39 22.85
CA ALA A 2 -34.11 14.71 23.01
C ALA A 2 -32.62 14.72 22.60
N THR A 3 -32.27 15.62 21.68
CA THR A 3 -30.90 15.97 21.34
C THR A 3 -30.31 16.69 22.54
N GLN A 4 -29.62 15.95 23.41
CA GLN A 4 -28.93 16.54 24.55
C GLN A 4 -27.78 17.40 24.00
N GLU A 5 -27.85 18.71 24.23
CA GLU A 5 -26.83 19.66 23.80
C GLU A 5 -25.46 19.24 24.39
N ASP A 6 -24.47 18.94 23.55
CA ASP A 6 -23.06 18.68 23.94
C ASP A 6 -22.39 20.00 24.37
N LYS A 7 -22.98 20.67 25.36
CA LYS A 7 -22.46 21.91 25.94
C LYS A 7 -21.26 21.56 26.82
N ARG A 8 -20.08 21.86 26.31
CA ARG A 8 -18.82 21.78 27.06
C ARG A 8 -18.78 22.91 28.09
N ILE A 9 -19.04 22.56 29.35
CA ILE A 9 -19.31 23.50 30.45
C ILE A 9 -18.08 23.89 31.28
N GLN A 10 -17.02 23.08 31.29
CA GLN A 10 -15.81 23.39 32.06
C GLN A 10 -14.57 23.49 31.17
N TRP A 11 -13.86 24.61 31.29
CA TRP A 11 -12.56 24.84 30.70
C TRP A 11 -11.46 24.47 31.70
N LYS A 12 -10.46 23.70 31.26
CA LYS A 12 -9.26 23.36 32.06
C LYS A 12 -8.02 23.86 31.34
N ASN A 13 -7.18 24.62 32.06
CA ASN A 13 -5.90 25.11 31.55
C ASN A 13 -4.79 24.12 31.93
N LEU A 14 -4.03 23.66 30.94
CA LEU A 14 -2.78 22.93 31.13
C LEU A 14 -1.61 23.80 30.68
N ARG A 15 -0.50 23.75 31.43
CA ARG A 15 0.77 24.38 31.04
C ARG A 15 1.76 23.28 30.70
N PHE A 16 2.39 23.41 29.54
CA PHE A 16 3.41 22.49 29.05
C PHE A 16 4.75 23.19 28.98
N LYS A 17 5.82 22.47 29.27
CA LYS A 17 7.17 22.86 28.87
C LYS A 17 7.29 22.77 27.33
N PRO A 18 8.25 23.48 26.71
CA PRO A 18 8.43 23.42 25.25
C PRO A 18 8.63 21.99 24.72
N GLU A 19 9.39 21.17 25.43
CA GLU A 19 9.66 19.77 25.08
C GLU A 19 8.40 18.90 25.13
N GLU A 20 7.59 19.07 26.17
CA GLU A 20 6.32 18.35 26.36
C GLU A 20 5.32 18.72 25.26
N TYR A 21 5.27 20.00 24.89
CA TYR A 21 4.40 20.49 23.82
C TYR A 21 4.83 19.93 22.45
N GLN A 22 6.13 19.88 22.16
CA GLN A 22 6.63 19.27 20.94
C GLN A 22 6.30 17.77 20.84
N LEU A 23 6.41 17.04 21.96
CA LEU A 23 6.03 15.64 22.00
C LEU A 23 4.53 15.46 21.72
N LEU A 24 3.70 16.28 22.35
CA LEU A 24 2.25 16.28 22.14
C LEU A 24 1.90 16.57 20.68
N GLU A 25 2.53 17.58 20.08
CA GLU A 25 2.29 17.95 18.68
C GLU A 25 2.74 16.84 17.72
N LYS A 26 3.87 16.18 17.99
CA LYS A 26 4.34 15.01 17.21
C LYS A 26 3.34 13.86 17.26
N GLN A 27 2.78 13.56 18.44
CA GLN A 27 1.77 12.51 18.56
C GLN A 27 0.47 12.91 17.85
N PHE A 28 0.00 14.14 18.06
CA PHE A 28 -1.18 14.68 17.39
C PHE A 28 -1.09 14.57 15.85
N LYS A 29 0.06 14.94 15.27
CA LYS A 29 0.30 14.85 13.81
C LYS A 29 0.20 13.43 13.25
N LYS A 30 0.34 12.40 14.10
CA LYS A 30 0.18 11.00 13.69
C LYS A 30 -1.27 10.51 13.79
N THR A 31 -2.21 11.33 14.25
CA THR A 31 -3.61 10.94 14.42
C THR A 31 -4.51 11.53 13.34
N ASN A 32 -5.76 11.07 13.28
CA ASN A 32 -6.79 11.61 12.39
C ASN A 32 -7.58 12.79 13.00
N PHE A 33 -7.15 13.34 14.15
CA PHE A 33 -7.84 14.45 14.79
C PHE A 33 -7.57 15.78 14.06
N ARG A 34 -8.62 16.58 13.84
CA ARG A 34 -8.52 17.91 13.19
C ARG A 34 -8.05 19.00 14.16
N LYS A 35 -8.30 18.83 15.45
CA LYS A 35 -7.99 19.81 16.50
C LYS A 35 -7.21 19.16 17.63
N LEU A 36 -6.16 19.84 18.11
CA LEU A 36 -5.35 19.37 19.24
C LEU A 36 -6.21 19.16 20.51
N SER A 37 -7.22 20.00 20.72
CA SER A 37 -8.14 19.88 21.86
C SER A 37 -9.00 18.62 21.83
N GLU A 38 -9.37 18.13 20.65
CA GLU A 38 -10.13 16.87 20.49
C GLU A 38 -9.23 15.66 20.74
N TYR A 39 -7.98 15.71 20.25
CA TYR A 39 -6.97 14.70 20.56
C TYR A 39 -6.69 14.62 22.06
N MET A 40 -6.36 15.75 22.70
CA MET A 40 -6.10 15.81 24.15
C MET A 40 -7.28 15.30 24.96
N ARG A 41 -8.51 15.68 24.59
CA ARG A 41 -9.72 15.19 25.26
C ARG A 41 -9.91 13.68 25.08
N SER A 42 -9.61 13.15 23.90
CA SER A 42 -9.73 11.71 23.64
C SER A 42 -8.73 10.93 24.48
N VAL A 43 -7.47 11.40 24.57
CA VAL A 43 -6.45 10.81 25.44
C VAL A 43 -6.86 10.90 26.92
N LEU A 44 -7.31 12.08 27.38
CA LEU A 44 -7.71 12.29 28.79
C LEU A 44 -8.93 11.48 29.22
N LEU A 45 -9.81 11.13 28.28
CA LEU A 45 -11.03 10.36 28.53
C LEU A 45 -10.88 8.88 28.14
N ASP A 46 -9.65 8.43 27.89
CA ASP A 46 -9.33 7.05 27.48
C ASP A 46 -10.17 6.57 26.29
N LYS A 47 -10.46 7.49 25.37
CA LYS A 47 -11.14 7.17 24.11
C LYS A 47 -10.13 6.57 23.14
N PRO A 48 -10.56 5.61 22.30
CA PRO A 48 -9.68 5.02 21.31
C PRO A 48 -9.13 6.09 20.37
N VAL A 49 -7.80 6.17 20.29
CA VAL A 49 -7.09 7.05 19.37
C VAL A 49 -6.45 6.21 18.29
N THR A 50 -6.87 6.42 17.04
CA THR A 50 -6.18 5.83 15.89
C THR A 50 -4.91 6.63 15.60
N VAL A 51 -3.77 5.97 15.75
CA VAL A 51 -2.47 6.50 15.33
C VAL A 51 -2.14 5.89 13.97
N ASN A 52 -1.99 6.74 12.96
CA ASN A 52 -1.51 6.35 11.66
C ASN A 52 0.01 6.14 11.75
N TYR A 53 0.42 4.89 11.52
CA TYR A 53 1.81 4.57 11.31
C TYR A 53 2.04 4.37 9.81
N ARG A 54 2.98 5.14 9.25
CA ARG A 54 3.43 4.94 7.87
C ARG A 54 4.61 4.00 7.90
N ASP A 55 4.41 2.81 7.35
CA ASP A 55 5.43 1.78 7.29
C ASP A 55 6.19 1.91 5.97
N LYS A 56 7.36 2.56 6.03
CA LYS A 56 8.16 2.82 4.83
C LYS A 56 8.50 1.53 4.07
N ALA A 57 8.78 0.44 4.78
CA ALA A 57 9.08 -0.84 4.13
C ALA A 57 7.86 -1.41 3.39
N MET A 58 6.64 -1.14 3.88
CA MET A 58 5.41 -1.54 3.20
C MET A 58 5.16 -0.70 1.93
N ASP A 59 5.42 0.60 2.02
CA ASP A 59 5.28 1.52 0.90
C ASP A 59 6.25 1.18 -0.23
N ASP A 60 7.52 0.90 0.10
CA ASP A 60 8.55 0.55 -0.88
C ASP A 60 8.17 -0.74 -1.64
N VAL A 61 7.60 -1.74 -0.96
CA VAL A 61 7.11 -2.98 -1.61
C VAL A 61 5.89 -2.72 -2.49
N LEU A 62 4.94 -1.89 -2.03
CA LEU A 62 3.76 -1.52 -2.82
C LEU A 62 4.16 -0.79 -4.10
N GLU A 63 5.12 0.13 -4.02
CA GLU A 63 5.67 0.85 -5.17
C GLU A 63 6.27 -0.14 -6.18
N GLU A 64 7.09 -1.08 -5.74
CA GLU A 64 7.67 -2.09 -6.63
C GLU A 64 6.61 -3.00 -7.27
N MET A 65 5.60 -3.45 -6.52
CA MET A 65 4.49 -4.23 -7.08
C MET A 65 3.69 -3.47 -8.13
N ILE A 66 3.53 -2.14 -7.97
CA ILE A 66 2.86 -1.30 -8.96
C ILE A 66 3.64 -1.30 -10.28
N LEU A 67 4.97 -1.19 -10.23
CA LEU A 67 5.83 -1.22 -11.41
C LEU A 67 5.76 -2.58 -12.11
N LEU A 68 5.87 -3.68 -11.37
CA LEU A 68 5.77 -5.03 -11.93
C LEU A 68 4.40 -5.28 -12.59
N ARG A 69 3.32 -4.77 -12.00
CA ARG A 69 1.97 -4.85 -12.61
C ARG A 69 1.90 -4.09 -13.93
N GLN A 70 2.52 -2.90 -14.02
CA GLN A 70 2.56 -2.13 -15.26
C GLN A 70 3.34 -2.86 -16.35
N GLU A 71 4.48 -3.45 -16.00
CA GLU A 71 5.29 -4.26 -16.91
C GLU A 71 4.51 -5.49 -17.42
N LEU A 72 3.83 -6.22 -16.53
CA LEU A 72 3.01 -7.36 -16.90
C LEU A 72 1.86 -6.97 -17.83
N ASN A 73 1.21 -5.82 -17.59
CA ASN A 73 0.18 -5.30 -18.49
C ASN A 73 0.74 -4.99 -19.90
N ALA A 74 1.95 -4.44 -19.98
CA ALA A 74 2.60 -4.18 -21.27
C ALA A 74 2.91 -5.50 -22.01
N ILE A 75 3.39 -6.52 -21.29
CA ILE A 75 3.63 -7.86 -21.85
C ILE A 75 2.32 -8.48 -22.36
N GLY A 76 1.24 -8.41 -21.58
CA GLY A 76 -0.08 -8.91 -21.97
C GLY A 76 -0.63 -8.22 -23.22
N ASN A 77 -0.43 -6.91 -23.33
CA ASN A 77 -0.80 -6.15 -24.55
C ASN A 77 -0.02 -6.63 -25.77
N ASN A 78 1.29 -6.89 -25.64
CA ASN A 78 2.11 -7.40 -26.73
C ASN A 78 1.69 -8.81 -27.16
N LEU A 79 1.35 -9.69 -26.20
CA LEU A 79 0.81 -11.02 -26.50
C LEU A 79 -0.54 -10.95 -27.23
N ASN A 80 -1.43 -10.06 -26.78
CA ASN A 80 -2.70 -9.82 -27.46
C ASN A 80 -2.51 -9.32 -28.89
N GLN A 81 -1.50 -8.48 -29.14
CA GLN A 81 -1.17 -8.03 -30.50
C GLN A 81 -0.66 -9.19 -31.35
N ALA A 82 0.30 -9.97 -30.85
CA ALA A 82 0.84 -11.13 -31.56
C ALA A 82 -0.27 -12.14 -31.89
N MET A 83 -1.19 -12.41 -30.96
CA MET A 83 -2.31 -13.32 -31.18
C MET A 83 -3.28 -12.79 -32.25
N ARG A 84 -3.59 -11.48 -32.24
CA ARG A 84 -4.42 -10.86 -33.29
C ARG A 84 -3.75 -10.99 -34.66
N SER A 85 -2.43 -10.75 -34.75
CA SER A 85 -1.68 -10.90 -36.00
C SER A 85 -1.73 -12.33 -36.57
N ILE A 86 -1.64 -13.34 -35.71
CA ILE A 86 -1.76 -14.75 -36.09
C ILE A 86 -3.19 -15.08 -36.54
N ASN A 87 -4.21 -14.64 -35.80
CA ASN A 87 -5.61 -14.88 -36.14
C ASN A 87 -6.03 -14.20 -37.46
N SER A 88 -5.50 -13.01 -37.74
CA SER A 88 -5.75 -12.28 -39.00
C SER A 88 -5.09 -12.92 -40.23
N ALA A 89 -4.18 -13.88 -40.04
CA ALA A 89 -3.53 -14.59 -41.15
C ALA A 89 -4.38 -15.72 -41.76
N HIS A 90 -5.62 -15.92 -41.29
CA HIS A 90 -6.64 -16.82 -41.87
C HIS A 90 -6.12 -18.22 -42.27
N GLY A 91 -5.26 -18.83 -41.45
CA GLY A 91 -4.75 -20.20 -41.64
C GLY A 91 -3.41 -20.31 -42.36
N ASN A 92 -2.87 -19.22 -42.91
CA ASN A 92 -1.52 -19.16 -43.52
C ASN A 92 -0.51 -18.46 -42.60
N ALA A 93 -0.68 -18.56 -41.28
CA ALA A 93 0.18 -17.89 -40.32
C ALA A 93 1.62 -18.40 -40.47
N ASP A 94 2.52 -17.50 -40.86
CA ASP A 94 3.94 -17.80 -40.98
C ASP A 94 4.47 -18.33 -39.64
N THR A 95 5.21 -19.44 -39.69
CA THR A 95 5.97 -20.01 -38.57
C THR A 95 6.77 -18.96 -37.78
N ARG A 96 7.21 -17.88 -38.42
CA ARG A 96 7.88 -16.74 -37.78
C ARG A 96 7.01 -16.01 -36.77
N LEU A 97 5.68 -15.91 -36.99
CA LEU A 97 4.75 -15.28 -36.05
C LEU A 97 4.61 -16.13 -34.77
N TRP A 98 4.56 -17.45 -34.91
CA TRP A 98 4.55 -18.38 -33.78
C TRP A 98 5.87 -18.36 -33.01
N MET A 99 7.01 -18.32 -33.70
CA MET A 99 8.32 -18.14 -33.06
C MET A 99 8.43 -16.81 -32.31
N ASN A 100 7.86 -15.73 -32.85
CA ASN A 100 7.83 -14.44 -32.17
C ASN A 100 6.99 -14.50 -30.88
N LEU A 101 5.79 -15.10 -30.95
CA LEU A 101 4.93 -15.30 -29.77
C LEU A 101 5.64 -16.13 -28.69
N LEU A 102 6.23 -17.26 -29.08
CA LEU A 102 6.97 -18.14 -28.15
C LEU A 102 8.17 -17.42 -27.53
N SER A 103 8.87 -16.59 -28.32
CA SER A 103 9.95 -15.74 -27.83
C SER A 103 9.46 -14.74 -26.78
N VAL A 104 8.35 -14.04 -27.02
CA VAL A 104 7.78 -13.09 -26.05
C VAL A 104 7.37 -13.80 -24.75
N ILE A 105 6.78 -14.99 -24.84
CA ILE A 105 6.39 -15.79 -23.66
C ILE A 105 7.63 -16.16 -22.83
N ASN A 106 8.63 -16.80 -23.46
CA ASN A 106 9.78 -17.34 -22.73
C ASN A 106 10.76 -16.27 -22.26
N THR A 107 10.94 -15.18 -23.03
CA THR A 107 11.96 -14.17 -22.72
C THR A 107 11.45 -12.99 -21.91
N LYS A 108 10.13 -12.74 -21.89
CA LYS A 108 9.55 -11.59 -21.18
C LYS A 108 8.54 -12.00 -20.11
N LEU A 109 7.58 -12.84 -20.46
CA LEU A 109 6.51 -13.21 -19.52
C LEU A 109 7.02 -14.09 -18.37
N GLU A 110 7.80 -15.12 -18.68
CA GLU A 110 8.30 -16.05 -17.67
C GLU A 110 9.22 -15.37 -16.63
N PRO A 111 10.21 -14.54 -17.02
CA PRO A 111 11.00 -13.77 -16.06
C PRO A 111 10.17 -12.82 -15.20
N ALA A 112 9.21 -12.10 -15.80
CA ALA A 112 8.34 -11.18 -15.06
C ALA A 112 7.49 -11.91 -14.00
N ILE A 113 6.95 -13.09 -14.34
CA ILE A 113 6.22 -13.94 -13.39
C ILE A 113 7.13 -14.39 -12.24
N ASN A 114 8.37 -14.79 -12.54
CA ASN A 114 9.31 -15.23 -11.51
C ASN A 114 9.70 -14.07 -10.59
N GLN A 115 9.90 -12.85 -11.13
CA GLN A 115 10.17 -11.66 -10.34
C GLN A 115 9.01 -11.30 -9.42
N ILE A 116 7.76 -11.39 -9.90
CA ILE A 116 6.56 -11.17 -9.07
C ILE A 116 6.50 -12.18 -7.92
N LYS A 117 6.75 -13.47 -8.21
CA LYS A 117 6.78 -14.52 -7.18
C LYS A 117 7.85 -14.24 -6.12
N GLU A 118 9.04 -13.85 -6.54
CA GLU A 118 10.15 -13.54 -5.63
C GLU A 118 9.80 -12.36 -4.72
N ARG A 119 9.25 -11.27 -5.27
CA ARG A 119 8.82 -10.12 -4.47
C ARG A 119 7.67 -10.46 -3.52
N MET A 120 6.73 -11.31 -3.93
CA MET A 120 5.67 -11.80 -3.04
C MET A 120 6.23 -12.60 -1.86
N ASN A 121 7.23 -13.44 -2.09
CA ASN A 121 7.87 -14.23 -1.02
C ASN A 121 8.61 -13.31 -0.04
N GLN A 122 9.39 -12.36 -0.55
CA GLN A 122 10.08 -11.35 0.27
C GLN A 122 9.09 -10.57 1.15
N TYR A 123 7.93 -10.20 0.60
CA TYR A 123 6.87 -9.56 1.36
C TYR A 123 6.29 -10.45 2.47
N ALA A 124 5.99 -11.72 2.15
CA ALA A 124 5.47 -12.67 3.12
C ALA A 124 6.43 -12.87 4.30
N ASP A 125 7.74 -12.88 4.04
CA ASP A 125 8.79 -12.96 5.07
C ASP A 125 8.82 -11.71 5.96
N ILE A 126 8.82 -10.51 5.38
CA ILE A 126 8.77 -9.24 6.13
C ILE A 126 7.53 -9.19 7.03
N TRP A 127 6.38 -9.60 6.49
CA TRP A 127 5.12 -9.64 7.24
C TRP A 127 5.15 -10.66 8.38
N SER A 128 5.67 -11.86 8.13
CA SER A 128 5.84 -12.92 9.14
C SER A 128 6.77 -12.48 10.28
N GLN A 129 7.87 -11.82 9.97
CA GLN A 129 8.80 -11.28 10.97
C GLN A 129 8.13 -10.21 11.85
N LYS A 130 7.37 -9.29 11.26
CA LYS A 130 6.63 -8.26 12.01
C LYS A 130 5.58 -8.85 12.95
N LEU A 131 4.84 -9.87 12.51
CA LEU A 131 3.87 -10.57 13.36
C LEU A 131 4.52 -11.25 14.57
N ARG A 132 5.75 -11.76 14.40
CA ARG A 132 6.51 -12.36 15.51
C ARG A 132 6.99 -11.29 16.48
N ALA A 133 7.50 -10.16 15.99
CA ALA A 133 7.96 -9.05 16.83
C ALA A 133 6.82 -8.38 17.62
N ALA A 134 5.60 -8.33 17.07
CA ALA A 134 4.44 -7.78 17.77
C ALA A 134 3.85 -8.69 18.87
N LYS A 135 4.25 -9.97 18.92
CA LYS A 135 3.81 -10.96 19.93
C LYS A 135 4.82 -11.16 21.07
N ALA A 136 6.04 -10.67 20.93
CA ALA A 136 7.11 -10.72 21.92
C ALA A 136 7.08 -9.48 22.82
#